data_AF-Q17CD0-F1
#
_entry.id   AF-Q17CD0-F1
#
_cell.length_a   1.000
_cell.length_b   1.000
_cell.length_c   1.000
_cell.angle_alpha   90.00
_cell.angle_beta   90.00
_cell.angle_gamma   90.00
#
_symmetry.space_group_name_H-M   'P 1'
#
loop_
_entity.id
_entity.type
_entity.pdbx_description
1 polymer ?
#
loop_
_entity_poly.entity_id
_entity_poly.type
_entity_poly.pdbx_seq_one_letter_code
_entity_poly.pdbx_strand_id
1 'polypeptide(L)'
;MEKLKLELAQLDVLFSRRREMKQQTGSGKGRPAVVGFEFPLKAEDDVERLEVAVNSDATIRSQYIQLLKAKKLKHIDLVDCFPMLFGSSSMEGYTWSGCRMVKFPKKSMKNYSIFNDCML
;
A
#
# COMPACT_ATOMS: atom_id res chain seq x y z
N MET A 1 -40.58 -7.92 -20.91
CA MET A 1 -39.98 -6.98 -19.93
C MET A 1 -39.25 -7.65 -18.77
N GLU A 2 -39.47 -8.95 -18.48
CA GLU A 2 -38.78 -9.63 -17.37
C GLU A 2 -37.31 -9.98 -17.63
N LYS A 3 -36.92 -10.23 -18.89
CA LYS A 3 -35.55 -10.61 -19.23
C LYS A 3 -34.52 -9.53 -18.88
N LEU A 4 -34.85 -8.25 -19.09
CA LEU A 4 -33.97 -7.12 -18.74
C LEU A 4 -33.85 -6.91 -17.23
N LYS A 5 -34.91 -7.19 -16.45
CA LYS A 5 -34.84 -7.11 -14.98
C LYS A 5 -33.92 -8.18 -14.40
N LEU A 6 -33.91 -9.37 -15.02
CA LEU A 6 -33.05 -10.46 -14.62
C LEU A 6 -31.57 -10.16 -14.91
N GLU A 7 -31.28 -9.49 -16.03
CA GLU A 7 -29.90 -9.12 -16.40
C GLU A 7 -29.34 -8.01 -15.49
N LEU A 8 -30.14 -7.01 -15.13
CA LEU A 8 -29.73 -5.95 -14.20
C LEU A 8 -29.39 -6.52 -12.81
N ALA A 9 -30.22 -7.45 -12.31
CA ALA A 9 -30.00 -8.10 -11.03
C ALA A 9 -28.72 -8.95 -11.02
N GLN A 10 -28.39 -9.62 -12.14
CA GLN A 10 -27.14 -10.37 -12.27
C GLN A 10 -25.91 -9.45 -12.28
N LEU A 11 -26.03 -8.28 -12.91
CA LEU A 11 -24.96 -7.28 -12.92
C LEU A 11 -24.71 -6.70 -11.53
N ASP A 12 -25.76 -6.37 -10.76
CA ASP A 12 -25.64 -5.89 -9.38
C ASP A 12 -24.99 -6.92 -8.45
N VAL A 13 -25.32 -8.21 -8.62
CA VAL A 13 -24.68 -9.30 -7.86
C VAL A 13 -23.20 -9.43 -8.25
N LEU A 14 -22.84 -9.31 -9.53
CA LEU A 14 -21.44 -9.32 -9.98
C LEU A 14 -20.66 -8.10 -9.47
N PHE A 15 -21.26 -6.91 -9.49
CA PHE A 15 -20.66 -5.69 -8.95
C PHE A 15 -20.53 -5.73 -7.43
N SER A 16 -21.47 -6.36 -6.73
CA SER A 16 -21.42 -6.59 -5.28
C SER A 16 -20.33 -7.63 -4.93
N ARG A 17 -20.27 -8.76 -5.64
CA ARG A 17 -19.18 -9.74 -5.52
C ARG A 17 -17.79 -9.14 -5.78
N ARG A 18 -17.68 -8.23 -6.75
CA ARG A 18 -16.42 -7.52 -7.04
C ARG A 18 -16.04 -6.55 -5.91
N ARG A 19 -17.02 -5.92 -5.24
CA ARG A 19 -16.79 -5.09 -4.05
C ARG A 19 -16.35 -5.92 -2.85
N GLU A 20 -16.93 -7.10 -2.66
CA GLU A 20 -16.55 -8.04 -1.60
C GLU A 20 -15.15 -8.63 -1.80
N MET A 21 -14.77 -8.96 -3.05
CA MET A 21 -13.41 -9.41 -3.40
C MET A 21 -12.32 -8.37 -3.08
N LYS A 22 -12.67 -7.07 -3.04
CA LYS A 22 -11.72 -6.01 -2.66
C LYS A 22 -11.58 -5.82 -1.14
N GLN A 23 -12.47 -6.40 -0.34
CA GLN A 23 -12.40 -6.40 1.13
C GLN A 23 -11.82 -7.68 1.72
N GLN A 24 -11.59 -8.72 0.92
CA GLN A 24 -10.98 -9.97 1.39
C GLN A 24 -9.45 -9.96 1.31
N THR A 25 -8.84 -8.93 1.91
CA THR A 25 -7.50 -9.05 2.49
C THR A 25 -7.52 -8.55 3.93
N GLY A 26 -8.17 -9.31 4.82
CA GLY A 26 -7.93 -9.34 6.28
C GLY A 26 -8.58 -10.62 6.84
N SER A 27 -8.00 -11.49 7.65
CA SER A 27 -6.65 -11.81 8.12
C SER A 27 -6.81 -13.20 8.77
N GLY A 28 -6.11 -14.21 8.29
CA GLY A 28 -6.36 -15.61 8.68
C GLY A 28 -5.23 -16.55 8.31
N LYS A 29 -3.98 -16.08 8.50
CA LYS A 29 -2.71 -16.81 8.62
C LYS A 29 -1.61 -15.77 8.60
N GLY A 30 -0.73 -15.80 9.61
CA GLY A 30 0.24 -14.76 9.98
C GLY A 30 0.74 -13.92 8.81
N ARG A 31 0.12 -12.76 8.60
CA ARG A 31 0.70 -11.75 7.73
C ARG A 31 1.92 -11.22 8.45
N PRO A 32 3.06 -11.05 7.75
CA PRO A 32 4.14 -10.23 8.29
C PRO A 32 3.55 -8.85 8.56
N ALA A 33 3.18 -8.59 9.81
CA ALA A 33 2.67 -7.30 10.25
C ALA A 33 3.87 -6.54 10.80
N VAL A 34 4.07 -5.31 10.35
CA VAL A 34 5.02 -4.43 10.99
C VAL A 34 4.35 -3.93 12.26
N VAL A 35 4.95 -4.23 13.41
CA VAL A 35 4.40 -3.85 14.71
C VAL A 35 4.18 -2.34 14.75
N GLY A 36 2.96 -1.91 15.05
CA GLY A 36 2.58 -0.49 15.14
C GLY A 36 2.13 0.17 13.83
N PHE A 37 2.05 -0.57 12.72
CA PHE A 37 1.61 -0.04 11.41
C PHE A 37 0.50 -0.87 10.78
N GLU A 38 -0.49 -0.18 10.19
CA GLU A 38 -1.58 -0.80 9.45
C GLU A 38 -1.43 -0.50 7.95
N PHE A 39 -1.25 -1.53 7.14
CA PHE A 39 -1.11 -1.40 5.69
C PHE A 39 -2.46 -1.62 4.97
N PRO A 40 -2.75 -0.87 3.89
CA PRO A 40 -1.92 0.19 3.30
C PRO A 40 -1.96 1.48 4.13
N LEU A 41 -0.81 2.17 4.21
CA LEU A 41 -0.69 3.45 4.89
C LEU A 41 -1.56 4.49 4.20
N LYS A 42 -2.45 5.16 4.94
CA LYS A 42 -3.42 6.11 4.37
C LYS A 42 -2.98 7.56 4.55
N ALA A 43 -2.23 7.84 5.61
CA ALA A 43 -1.70 9.16 5.91
C ALA A 43 -0.23 9.27 5.52
N GLU A 44 0.19 10.48 5.15
CA GLU A 44 1.60 10.82 4.96
C GLU A 44 2.39 10.66 6.27
N ASP A 45 1.79 11.00 7.41
CA ASP A 45 2.42 10.90 8.73
C ASP A 45 2.83 9.45 9.05
N ASP A 46 2.00 8.47 8.66
CA ASP A 46 2.33 7.05 8.84
C ASP A 46 3.55 6.62 8.02
N VAL A 47 3.75 7.22 6.83
CA VAL A 47 4.90 6.95 5.97
C VAL A 47 6.18 7.48 6.64
N GLU A 48 6.13 8.66 7.24
CA GLU A 48 7.25 9.23 7.99
C GLU A 48 7.56 8.43 9.25
N ARG A 49 6.52 8.05 10.00
CA ARG A 49 6.68 7.18 11.17
C ARG A 49 7.33 5.85 10.78
N LEU A 50 6.94 5.26 9.65
CA LEU A 50 7.53 4.02 9.16
C LEU A 50 9.00 4.21 8.80
N GLU A 51 9.35 5.29 8.09
CA GLU A 51 10.75 5.59 7.75
C GLU A 51 11.62 5.77 9.00
N VAL A 52 11.15 6.55 9.98
CA VAL A 52 11.87 6.75 11.23
C VAL A 52 12.02 5.44 11.98
N ALA A 53 10.96 4.63 12.05
CA ALA A 53 10.97 3.35 12.73
C ALA A 53 11.90 2.33 12.07
N VAL A 54 11.95 2.29 10.74
CA VAL A 54 12.84 1.41 9.95
C VAL A 54 14.31 1.83 10.07
N ASN A 55 14.60 3.13 10.18
CA ASN A 55 15.97 3.60 10.41
C ASN A 55 16.40 3.46 11.89
N SER A 56 15.47 3.56 12.83
CA SER A 56 15.77 3.50 14.26
C SER A 56 15.81 2.07 14.81
N ASP A 57 14.98 1.17 14.25
CA ASP A 57 14.84 -0.22 14.72
C ASP A 57 15.00 -1.23 13.57
N ALA A 58 16.09 -1.98 13.62
CA ALA A 58 16.39 -3.05 12.68
C ALA A 58 15.33 -4.17 12.67
N THR A 59 14.60 -4.36 13.78
CA THR A 59 13.52 -5.33 13.90
C THR A 59 12.33 -4.92 13.03
N ILE A 60 11.90 -3.66 13.14
CA ILE A 60 10.82 -3.07 12.33
C ILE A 60 11.22 -3.12 10.85
N ARG A 61 12.47 -2.75 10.55
CA ARG A 61 13.03 -2.88 9.21
C ARG A 61 12.92 -4.31 8.65
N SER A 62 13.33 -5.31 9.43
CA SER A 62 13.24 -6.71 9.01
C SER A 62 11.79 -7.15 8.79
N GLN A 63 10.86 -6.74 9.66
CA GLN A 63 9.43 -7.03 9.49
C GLN A 63 8.88 -6.39 8.21
N TYR A 64 9.26 -5.15 7.93
CA TYR A 64 8.86 -4.45 6.71
C TYR A 64 9.39 -5.15 5.45
N ILE A 65 10.67 -5.55 5.45
CA ILE A 65 11.28 -6.33 4.35
C ILE A 65 10.58 -7.68 4.18
N GLN A 66 10.21 -8.36 5.27
CA GLN A 66 9.43 -9.60 5.19
C GLN A 66 8.04 -9.38 4.60
N LEU A 67 7.39 -8.27 4.94
CA LEU A 67 6.12 -7.88 4.34
C LEU A 67 6.26 -7.57 2.85
N LEU A 68 7.32 -6.86 2.46
CA LEU A 68 7.64 -6.63 1.05
C LEU A 68 7.87 -7.95 0.31
N LYS A 69 8.66 -8.87 0.86
CA LYS A 69 8.92 -10.20 0.28
C LYS A 69 7.65 -11.05 0.18
N ALA A 70 6.75 -10.95 1.16
CA ALA A 70 5.48 -11.68 1.13
C ALA A 70 4.50 -11.09 0.09
N LYS A 71 4.53 -9.78 -0.16
CA LYS A 71 3.70 -9.13 -1.19
C LYS A 71 4.28 -9.21 -2.59
N LYS A 72 5.61 -9.23 -2.74
CA LYS A 72 6.33 -9.43 -3.99
C LYS A 72 6.19 -10.90 -4.42
N LEU A 73 5.04 -11.25 -4.99
CA LEU A 73 4.94 -12.47 -5.79
C LEU A 73 6.02 -12.41 -6.88
N LYS A 74 6.67 -13.52 -7.19
CA LYS A 74 7.84 -13.65 -8.10
C LYS A 74 7.71 -12.99 -9.49
N HIS A 75 6.53 -12.50 -9.87
CA HIS A 75 6.21 -11.89 -11.15
C HIS A 75 5.46 -10.54 -11.06
N ILE A 76 5.35 -9.93 -9.87
CA ILE A 76 4.69 -8.63 -9.71
C ILE A 76 5.75 -7.54 -9.61
N ASP A 77 5.64 -6.53 -10.48
CA ASP A 77 6.52 -5.36 -10.45
C ASP A 77 6.30 -4.53 -9.18
N LEU A 78 7.34 -3.85 -8.72
CA LEU A 78 7.28 -3.01 -7.51
C LEU A 78 6.13 -1.99 -7.59
N VAL A 79 5.86 -1.47 -8.78
CA VAL A 79 4.79 -0.51 -9.08
C VAL A 79 3.41 -1.04 -8.74
N ASP A 80 3.17 -2.34 -8.90
CA ASP A 80 1.91 -2.99 -8.54
C ASP A 80 1.80 -3.27 -7.02
N CYS A 81 2.94 -3.40 -6.34
CA CYS A 81 3.00 -3.54 -4.88
C CYS A 81 2.77 -2.19 -4.16
N PHE A 82 3.13 -1.06 -4.79
CA PHE A 82 2.94 0.28 -4.24
C PHE A 82 1.52 0.55 -3.71
N PRO A 83 0.44 0.38 -4.50
CA PRO A 83 -0.93 0.62 -4.03
C PRO A 83 -1.39 -0.34 -2.92
N MET A 84 -0.69 -1.46 -2.73
CA MET A 84 -0.96 -2.38 -1.62
C MET A 84 -0.28 -1.96 -0.30
N LEU A 85 0.71 -1.08 -0.37
CA LEU A 85 1.51 -0.61 0.77
C LEU A 85 1.16 0.81 1.16
N PHE A 86 0.89 1.65 0.16
CA PHE A 86 0.66 3.07 0.31
C PHE A 86 -0.62 3.44 -0.42
N GLY A 87 -1.59 3.97 0.31
CA GLY A 87 -2.81 4.52 -0.25
C GLY A 87 -2.51 5.79 -1.03
N SER A 88 -3.33 6.08 -2.04
CA SER A 88 -3.13 7.25 -2.91
C SER A 88 -2.96 8.56 -2.12
N SER A 89 -3.73 8.74 -1.05
CA SER A 89 -3.65 9.93 -0.17
C SER A 89 -2.33 10.05 0.59
N SER A 90 -1.71 8.93 0.97
CA SER A 90 -0.39 8.96 1.64
C SER A 90 0.73 9.39 0.69
N MET A 91 0.50 9.30 -0.62
CA MET A 91 1.49 9.57 -1.67
C MET A 91 1.37 10.96 -2.29
N GLU A 92 0.31 11.72 -2.00
CA GLU A 92 0.07 13.02 -2.64
C GLU A 92 1.19 14.05 -2.36
N GLY A 93 1.81 13.96 -1.18
CA GLY A 93 2.95 14.79 -0.76
C GLY A 93 4.33 14.25 -1.15
N TYR A 94 4.42 13.09 -1.80
CA TYR A 94 5.68 12.46 -2.17
C TYR A 94 5.92 12.49 -3.69
N THR A 95 7.18 12.69 -4.09
CA THR A 95 7.64 12.46 -5.47
C THR A 95 8.98 11.75 -5.47
N TRP A 96 9.24 10.97 -6.52
CA TRP A 96 10.49 10.21 -6.65
C TRP A 96 11.74 11.08 -6.41
N SER A 97 11.84 12.21 -7.11
CA SER A 97 12.97 13.15 -7.00
C SER A 97 12.82 14.19 -5.89
N GLY A 98 11.61 14.38 -5.34
CA GLY A 98 11.20 15.53 -4.54
C GLY A 98 11.02 16.78 -5.40
N CYS A 99 10.08 17.65 -5.00
CA CYS A 99 9.91 18.96 -5.61
C CYS A 99 9.97 20.04 -4.52
N ARG A 100 10.95 20.94 -4.61
CA ARG A 100 11.01 22.14 -3.76
C ARG A 100 10.17 23.26 -4.38
N MET A 101 8.88 23.01 -4.60
CA MET A 101 7.98 24.12 -4.93
C MET A 101 7.58 24.83 -3.64
N VAL A 102 7.77 26.15 -3.59
CA VAL A 102 7.51 26.99 -2.41
C VAL A 102 6.07 26.87 -1.89
N LYS A 103 5.11 26.56 -2.77
CA LYS A 103 3.69 26.41 -2.43
C LYS A 103 3.29 25.01 -1.95
N PHE A 104 4.02 23.97 -2.37
CA PHE A 104 3.76 22.57 -2.01
C PHE A 104 5.09 21.80 -2.05
N PRO A 105 5.88 21.83 -0.96
CA PRO A 105 7.11 21.05 -0.89
C PRO A 105 6.74 19.57 -0.90
N LYS A 106 7.22 18.84 -1.92
CA LYS A 106 7.02 17.40 -2.04
C LYS A 106 8.28 16.66 -1.62
N LYS A 107 8.11 15.65 -0.76
CA LYS A 107 9.21 14.88 -0.17
C LYS A 107 9.82 13.93 -1.20
N SER A 108 11.16 13.84 -1.21
CA SER A 108 11.93 12.99 -2.13
C SER A 108 11.90 11.53 -1.68
N MET A 109 11.17 10.66 -2.37
CA MET A 109 11.11 9.23 -2.03
C MET A 109 12.49 8.55 -2.15
N LYS A 110 13.37 9.03 -3.04
CA LYS A 110 14.74 8.51 -3.19
C LYS A 110 15.60 8.58 -1.92
N ASN A 111 15.25 9.48 -0.99
CA ASN A 111 15.99 9.66 0.27
C ASN A 111 15.50 8.73 1.38
N TYR A 112 14.44 7.96 1.13
CA TYR A 112 13.78 7.12 2.12
C TYR A 112 14.23 5.67 1.93
N SER A 113 14.68 5.07 3.02
CA SER A 113 15.06 3.67 3.08
C SER A 113 13.87 2.75 2.77
N ILE A 114 12.64 3.13 3.13
CA ILE A 114 11.45 2.31 2.86
C ILE A 114 11.14 2.16 1.36
N PHE A 115 11.53 3.13 0.52
CA PHE A 115 11.27 3.12 -0.93
C PHE A 115 12.46 2.63 -1.76
N ASN A 116 13.66 2.56 -1.18
CA ASN A 116 14.88 2.22 -1.89
C ASN A 116 15.58 1.03 -1.22
N ASP A 117 16.09 1.26 -0.02
CA ASP A 117 17.01 0.34 0.68
C ASP A 117 16.32 -0.93 1.23
N CYS A 118 15.02 -0.85 1.55
CA CYS A 118 14.22 -1.97 2.02
C CYS A 118 13.56 -2.76 0.88
N MET A 119 13.48 -2.19 -0.34
CA MET A 119 12.88 -2.81 -1.51
C MET A 119 13.90 -3.71 -2.25
N LEU A 120 14.28 -4.83 -1.62
CA LEU A 120 15.13 -5.89 -2.22
C LEU A 120 14.35 -6.78 -3.22
#